data_AF-A0A949T4Q8-F1
#
_entry.id   AF-A0A949T4Q8-F1
#
_cell.length_a   1.000
_cell.length_b   1.000
_cell.length_c   1.000
_cell.angle_alpha   90.00
_cell.angle_beta   90.00
_cell.angle_gamma   90.00
#
_symmetry.space_group_name_H-M   'P 1'
#
loop_
_entity.id
_entity.type
_entity.pdbx_description
1 polymer ?
#
loop_
_entity_poly.entity_id
_entity_poly.type
_entity_poly.pdbx_seq_one_letter_code
_entity_poly.pdbx_strand_id
1 'polypeptide(L)'
;MLTKPAKELIQSRYREFFTSTPPQEISVNSESLSQQQLQLKIDAQNLIQYSSTNKNLLFFFSSLNSDIDKCNLELITKLEQQDYKITAIATTKERASKSFYNVTPDIFHLPNFLDEAYWLAFTRYIIEYRQINTIIISHVDIAYYFLPLLRAEFPQVAFIDLGYNNGNFSSNGNMKSSLFSKYLDRQVVFSPSLDNIVDENSKLICSSNVEIEAIFTNEGRRKKEKERSLKKQVTKN
;
A
#
# COMPACT_ATOMS: atom_id res chain seq x y z
N MET A 1 -13.87 9.46 3.88
CA MET A 1 -14.48 8.97 5.14
C MET A 1 -15.25 7.70 4.82
N LEU A 2 -14.90 6.57 5.44
CA LEU A 2 -15.73 5.37 5.40
C LEU A 2 -17.15 5.73 5.83
N THR A 3 -18.16 5.21 5.13
CA THR A 3 -19.51 5.31 5.67
C THR A 3 -19.51 4.54 7.00
N LYS A 4 -20.06 5.14 8.06
CA LYS A 4 -20.21 4.50 9.37
C LYS A 4 -20.74 3.04 9.28
N PRO A 5 -21.68 2.72 8.36
CA PRO A 5 -22.16 1.36 8.13
C PRO A 5 -21.09 0.36 7.66
N ALA A 6 -20.16 0.75 6.77
CA ALA A 6 -19.20 -0.19 6.21
C ALA A 6 -18.12 -0.60 7.23
N LYS A 7 -17.64 0.36 8.03
CA LYS A 7 -16.75 0.08 9.16
C LYS A 7 -17.41 -0.88 10.16
N GLU A 8 -18.65 -0.60 10.56
CA GLU A 8 -19.41 -1.43 11.50
C GLU A 8 -19.68 -2.82 10.93
N LEU A 9 -19.94 -2.94 9.62
CA LEU A 9 -20.16 -4.22 8.95
C LEU A 9 -18.90 -5.10 8.93
N ILE A 10 -17.73 -4.52 8.58
CA ILE A 10 -16.46 -5.24 8.62
C ILE A 10 -16.17 -5.68 10.06
N GLN A 11 -16.26 -4.78 11.04
CA GLN A 11 -16.01 -5.11 12.44
C GLN A 11 -16.98 -6.17 12.98
N SER A 12 -18.25 -6.15 12.54
CA SER A 12 -19.25 -7.15 12.94
C SER A 12 -18.94 -8.53 12.36
N ARG A 13 -18.53 -8.62 11.10
CA ARG A 13 -18.17 -9.89 10.43
C ARG A 13 -16.89 -10.52 10.98
N TYR A 14 -15.97 -9.70 11.49
CA TYR A 14 -14.66 -10.15 12.00
C TYR A 14 -14.51 -9.86 13.50
N ARG A 15 -15.61 -9.99 14.27
CA ARG A 15 -15.69 -9.53 15.67
C ARG A 15 -14.58 -10.10 16.56
N GLU A 16 -14.30 -11.40 16.47
CA GLU A 16 -13.26 -12.08 17.26
C GLU A 16 -11.88 -11.46 17.11
N PHE A 17 -11.57 -10.95 15.92
CA PHE A 17 -10.31 -10.28 15.62
C PHE A 17 -10.20 -8.88 16.25
N PHE A 18 -11.32 -8.17 16.36
CA PHE A 18 -11.36 -6.77 16.82
C PHE A 18 -11.75 -6.59 18.30
N THR A 19 -12.27 -7.63 18.97
CA THR A 19 -12.68 -7.55 20.39
C THR A 19 -11.57 -7.84 21.40
N SER A 20 -10.44 -8.40 20.98
CA SER A 20 -9.28 -8.63 21.87
C SER A 20 -8.40 -7.37 21.97
N THR A 21 -8.30 -6.75 23.16
CA THR A 21 -7.36 -5.64 23.45
C THR A 21 -6.75 -5.82 24.85
N PRO A 22 -5.46 -5.49 25.12
CA PRO A 22 -4.35 -5.15 24.21
C PRO A 22 -3.78 -6.41 23.53
N PRO A 23 -2.79 -6.31 22.62
CA PRO A 23 -2.09 -7.49 22.11
C PRO A 23 -1.24 -8.07 23.25
N GLN A 24 -1.87 -8.76 24.20
CA GLN A 24 -1.19 -9.82 24.90
C GLN A 24 -0.67 -10.76 23.83
N GLU A 25 0.58 -11.17 23.97
CA GLU A 25 1.23 -12.14 23.10
C GLU A 25 0.26 -13.29 22.82
N ILE A 26 -0.42 -13.20 21.68
CA ILE A 26 -1.13 -14.33 21.12
C ILE A 26 0.03 -15.22 20.70
N SER A 27 0.43 -16.11 21.60
CA SER A 27 0.95 -17.40 21.20
C SER A 27 -0.08 -17.92 20.20
N VAL A 28 0.31 -17.92 18.92
CA VAL A 28 -0.55 -18.32 17.82
C VAL A 28 -0.77 -19.81 17.95
N ASN A 29 -1.70 -20.20 18.83
CA ASN A 29 -2.39 -21.46 18.69
C ASN A 29 -3.34 -21.26 17.51
N SER A 30 -2.84 -21.66 16.35
CA SER A 30 -3.50 -21.70 15.04
C SER A 30 -4.73 -22.62 14.99
N GLU A 31 -5.29 -23.00 16.13
CA GLU A 31 -6.43 -23.89 16.21
C GLU A 31 -7.74 -23.11 16.35
N SER A 32 -8.46 -23.15 15.22
CA SER A 32 -9.90 -22.91 15.03
C SER A 32 -10.42 -21.48 15.08
N LEU A 33 -9.91 -20.61 14.20
CA LEU A 33 -10.84 -19.90 13.32
C LEU A 33 -11.19 -20.88 12.20
N SER A 34 -12.43 -21.40 12.17
CA SER A 34 -12.84 -22.29 11.09
C SER A 34 -12.79 -21.54 9.76
N GLN A 35 -11.75 -21.79 8.95
CA GLN A 35 -11.47 -21.14 7.67
C GLN A 35 -12.68 -21.15 6.71
N GLN A 36 -13.61 -22.10 6.89
CA GLN A 36 -14.82 -22.25 6.10
C GLN A 36 -15.84 -21.11 6.26
N GLN A 37 -15.83 -20.34 7.36
CA GLN A 37 -16.88 -19.34 7.64
C GLN A 37 -16.53 -17.89 7.22
N LEU A 38 -15.27 -17.62 6.81
CA LEU A 38 -14.79 -16.24 6.53
C LEU A 38 -14.32 -16.01 5.09
N GLN A 39 -14.36 -17.03 4.25
CA GLN A 39 -13.82 -16.99 2.88
C GLN A 39 -14.94 -16.88 1.84
N LEU A 40 -15.35 -15.65 1.52
CA LEU A 40 -15.84 -15.37 0.17
C LEU A 40 -14.66 -15.53 -0.79
N LYS A 41 -14.44 -16.75 -1.29
CA LYS A 41 -13.51 -17.02 -2.39
C LYS A 41 -14.21 -16.71 -3.70
N ILE A 42 -13.57 -15.87 -4.50
CA ILE A 42 -13.99 -15.64 -5.88
C ILE A 42 -13.28 -16.71 -6.71
N ASP A 43 -14.00 -17.77 -7.08
CA ASP A 43 -13.50 -18.79 -7.99
C ASP A 43 -13.40 -18.19 -9.40
N ALA A 44 -12.20 -17.79 -9.81
CA ALA A 44 -11.94 -17.33 -11.16
C ALA A 44 -10.68 -17.98 -11.73
N GLN A 45 -10.76 -18.42 -12.99
CA GLN A 45 -9.66 -19.09 -13.70
C GLN A 45 -8.62 -18.06 -14.12
N ASN A 46 -7.34 -18.33 -13.82
CA ASN A 46 -6.24 -17.42 -14.14
C ASN A 46 -5.88 -17.48 -15.63
N LEU A 47 -6.44 -16.55 -16.41
CA LEU A 47 -6.21 -16.43 -17.86
C LEU A 47 -4.94 -15.63 -18.20
N ILE A 48 -4.27 -15.04 -17.20
CA ILE A 48 -3.07 -14.20 -17.40
C ILE A 48 -1.88 -14.85 -16.70
N GLN A 49 -0.85 -15.24 -17.46
CA GLN A 49 0.40 -15.76 -16.88
C GLN A 49 1.20 -14.61 -16.24
N TYR A 50 1.18 -14.52 -14.91
CA TYR A 50 2.14 -13.72 -14.16
C TYR A 50 3.42 -14.53 -13.94
N SER A 51 4.58 -13.93 -14.23
CA SER A 51 5.86 -14.54 -13.89
C SER A 51 6.04 -14.51 -12.37
N SER A 52 6.66 -15.56 -11.82
CA SER A 52 6.97 -15.70 -10.39
C SER A 52 8.09 -14.77 -9.92
N THR A 53 8.12 -13.53 -10.42
CA THR A 53 9.08 -12.51 -10.00
C THR A 53 8.55 -11.80 -8.75
N ASN A 54 9.47 -11.35 -7.89
CA ASN A 54 9.14 -10.52 -6.72
C ASN A 54 8.80 -9.06 -7.12
N LYS A 55 8.17 -8.83 -8.28
CA LYS A 55 7.90 -7.50 -8.85
C LYS A 55 6.42 -7.17 -9.11
N ASN A 56 5.48 -7.99 -8.64
CA ASN A 56 4.05 -7.70 -8.71
C ASN A 56 3.58 -6.84 -7.52
N LEU A 57 3.23 -5.59 -7.81
CA LEU A 57 2.83 -4.58 -6.83
C LEU A 57 1.33 -4.32 -6.91
N LEU A 58 0.69 -4.18 -5.77
CA LEU A 58 -0.67 -3.65 -5.66
C LEU A 58 -0.62 -2.29 -4.96
N PHE A 59 -1.09 -1.24 -5.64
CA PHE A 59 -1.27 0.08 -5.05
C PHE A 59 -2.71 0.32 -4.66
N PHE A 60 -2.93 0.78 -3.43
CA PHE A 60 -4.19 1.38 -3.01
C PHE A 60 -4.13 2.90 -3.16
N PHE A 61 -5.12 3.44 -3.87
CA PHE A 61 -5.28 4.87 -4.12
C PHE A 61 -6.63 5.38 -3.59
N SER A 62 -6.60 6.53 -2.92
CA SER A 62 -7.83 7.19 -2.47
C SER A 62 -8.47 7.99 -3.60
N SER A 63 -7.65 8.57 -4.48
CA SER A 63 -8.03 9.17 -5.76
C SER A 63 -6.92 8.88 -6.78
N LEU A 64 -7.15 9.19 -8.06
CA LEU A 64 -6.13 9.06 -9.12
C LEU A 64 -5.98 10.36 -9.95
N ASN A 65 -6.41 11.48 -9.37
CA ASN A 65 -6.50 12.77 -10.04
C ASN A 65 -5.98 13.94 -9.17
N SER A 66 -5.53 13.68 -7.94
CA SER A 66 -4.96 14.68 -7.04
C SER A 66 -3.47 14.95 -7.33
N ASP A 67 -2.91 15.99 -6.72
CA ASP A 67 -1.47 16.27 -6.82
C ASP A 67 -0.60 15.20 -6.14
N ILE A 68 -1.10 14.56 -5.08
CA ILE A 68 -0.46 13.38 -4.46
C ILE A 68 -0.37 12.25 -5.48
N ASP A 69 -1.41 12.10 -6.31
CA ASP A 69 -1.46 11.06 -7.33
C ASP A 69 -0.49 11.35 -8.48
N LYS A 70 -0.14 12.60 -8.77
CA LYS A 70 0.92 12.92 -9.74
C LYS A 70 2.29 12.44 -9.25
N CYS A 71 2.58 12.60 -7.97
CA CYS A 71 3.82 12.07 -7.38
C CYS A 71 3.84 10.55 -7.41
N ASN A 72 2.72 9.90 -7.05
CA ASN A 72 2.57 8.47 -7.17
C ASN A 72 2.70 8.00 -8.62
N LEU A 73 2.15 8.73 -9.59
CA LEU A 73 2.24 8.44 -11.03
C LEU A 73 3.70 8.41 -11.50
N GLU A 74 4.51 9.38 -11.07
CA GLU A 74 5.94 9.39 -11.40
C GLU A 74 6.67 8.17 -10.82
N LEU A 75 6.36 7.80 -9.56
CA LEU A 75 6.93 6.61 -8.94
C LEU A 75 6.55 5.33 -9.69
N ILE A 76 5.25 5.13 -9.97
CA ILE A 76 4.81 3.92 -10.68
C ILE A 76 5.35 3.86 -12.10
N THR A 77 5.55 5.00 -12.77
CA THR A 77 6.19 5.06 -14.09
C THR A 77 7.63 4.54 -14.02
N LYS A 78 8.41 4.95 -13.01
CA LYS A 78 9.78 4.46 -12.83
C LYS A 78 9.84 2.98 -12.47
N LEU A 79 8.90 2.51 -11.65
CA LEU A 79 8.82 1.09 -11.30
C LEU A 79 8.42 0.23 -12.51
N GLU A 80 7.48 0.68 -13.33
CA GLU A 80 7.09 0.00 -14.58
C GLU A 80 8.27 -0.13 -15.54
N GLN A 81 9.06 0.93 -15.71
CA GLN A 81 10.32 0.91 -16.49
C GLN A 81 11.38 -0.07 -15.97
N GLN A 82 11.19 -0.58 -14.75
CA GLN A 82 12.06 -1.56 -14.07
C GLN A 82 11.42 -2.96 -14.02
N ASP A 83 10.48 -3.23 -14.92
CA ASP A 83 9.70 -4.47 -15.05
C ASP A 83 8.80 -4.79 -13.85
N TYR A 84 8.42 -3.79 -13.05
CA TYR A 84 7.39 -4.01 -12.03
C TYR A 84 6.01 -4.04 -12.68
N LYS A 85 5.24 -5.08 -12.33
CA LYS A 85 3.84 -5.19 -12.74
C LYS A 85 2.99 -4.51 -11.68
N ILE A 86 2.22 -3.51 -12.11
CA ILE A 86 1.49 -2.63 -11.19
C ILE A 86 0.00 -2.86 -11.39
N THR A 87 -0.65 -3.39 -10.36
CA THR A 87 -2.10 -3.39 -10.22
C THR A 87 -2.50 -2.23 -9.31
N ALA A 88 -3.56 -1.51 -9.64
CA ALA A 88 -4.08 -0.41 -8.83
C ALA A 88 -5.52 -0.67 -8.40
N ILE A 89 -5.82 -0.41 -7.14
CA ILE A 89 -7.17 -0.37 -6.59
C ILE A 89 -7.47 1.06 -6.15
N ALA A 90 -8.49 1.66 -6.76
CA ALA A 90 -9.00 2.97 -6.38
C ALA A 90 -10.30 2.80 -5.56
N THR A 91 -10.40 3.54 -4.46
CA THR A 91 -11.58 3.50 -3.57
C THR A 91 -12.62 4.58 -3.88
N THR A 92 -12.48 5.28 -5.01
CA THR A 92 -13.44 6.27 -5.50
C THR A 92 -13.93 5.93 -6.91
N LYS A 93 -14.96 6.63 -7.36
CA LYS A 93 -15.61 6.38 -8.66
C LYS A 93 -14.89 7.06 -9.82
N GLU A 94 -14.08 8.08 -9.53
CA GLU A 94 -13.49 8.92 -10.57
C GLU A 94 -12.53 8.12 -11.44
N ARG A 95 -12.75 8.17 -12.75
CA ARG A 95 -11.86 7.54 -13.72
C ARG A 95 -10.45 8.11 -13.57
N ALA A 96 -9.45 7.22 -13.59
CA ALA A 96 -8.05 7.60 -13.61
C ALA A 96 -7.71 8.42 -14.87
N SER A 97 -6.72 9.30 -14.77
CA SER A 97 -6.24 10.05 -15.93
C SER A 97 -5.66 9.12 -17.02
N LYS A 98 -5.59 9.61 -18.27
CA LYS A 98 -4.96 8.86 -19.37
C LYS A 98 -3.52 8.46 -19.04
N SER A 99 -2.80 9.32 -18.33
CA SER A 99 -1.42 9.05 -17.94
C SER A 99 -1.29 7.84 -17.01
N PHE A 100 -2.23 7.63 -16.09
CA PHE A 100 -2.27 6.42 -15.27
C PHE A 100 -2.52 5.17 -16.12
N TYR A 101 -3.51 5.21 -17.02
CA TYR A 101 -3.79 4.07 -17.91
C TYR A 101 -2.66 3.75 -18.89
N ASN A 102 -1.86 4.75 -19.27
CA ASN A 102 -0.68 4.53 -20.10
C ASN A 102 0.43 3.77 -19.35
N VAL A 103 0.53 3.95 -18.03
CA VAL A 103 1.51 3.23 -17.18
C VAL A 103 0.99 1.84 -16.83
N THR A 104 -0.27 1.76 -16.41
CA THR A 104 -0.91 0.47 -16.15
C THR A 104 -2.39 0.50 -16.54
N PRO A 105 -2.84 -0.40 -17.44
CA PRO A 105 -4.26 -0.54 -17.72
C PRO A 105 -5.01 -1.24 -16.58
N ASP A 106 -4.28 -1.78 -15.60
CA ASP A 106 -4.75 -2.70 -14.59
C ASP A 106 -5.24 -1.97 -13.33
N ILE A 107 -6.29 -1.16 -13.51
CA ILE A 107 -6.83 -0.26 -12.49
C ILE A 107 -8.29 -0.61 -12.20
N PHE A 108 -8.58 -0.96 -10.94
CA PHE A 108 -9.91 -1.29 -10.46
C PHE A 108 -10.50 -0.17 -9.61
N HIS A 109 -11.53 0.48 -10.15
CA HIS A 109 -12.32 1.47 -9.43
C HIS A 109 -13.45 0.75 -8.70
N LEU A 110 -13.20 0.28 -7.47
CA LEU A 110 -14.10 -0.64 -6.78
C LEU A 110 -15.55 -0.14 -6.68
N PRO A 111 -15.83 1.14 -6.35
CA PRO A 111 -17.21 1.60 -6.22
C PRO A 111 -18.00 1.63 -7.53
N ASN A 112 -17.35 1.39 -8.68
CA ASN A 112 -18.04 1.30 -9.98
C ASN A 112 -18.67 -0.06 -10.24
N PHE A 113 -18.26 -1.12 -9.53
CA PHE A 113 -18.73 -2.48 -9.81
C PHE A 113 -18.93 -3.34 -8.56
N LEU A 114 -18.55 -2.86 -7.36
CA LEU A 114 -18.55 -3.66 -6.15
C LEU A 114 -18.95 -2.86 -4.92
N ASP A 115 -19.87 -3.41 -4.13
CA ASP A 115 -20.20 -2.85 -2.81
C ASP A 115 -19.00 -2.93 -1.86
N GLU A 116 -18.88 -1.93 -1.00
CA GLU A 116 -17.79 -1.77 -0.03
C GLU A 116 -17.58 -3.02 0.85
N ALA A 117 -18.67 -3.75 1.15
CA ALA A 117 -18.66 -4.99 1.91
C ALA A 117 -17.83 -6.12 1.28
N TYR A 118 -17.56 -6.06 -0.02
CA TYR A 118 -16.82 -7.07 -0.78
C TYR A 118 -15.41 -6.62 -1.18
N TRP A 119 -15.00 -5.39 -0.86
CA TRP A 119 -13.68 -4.87 -1.26
C TRP A 119 -12.52 -5.68 -0.69
N LEU A 120 -12.64 -6.19 0.53
CA LEU A 120 -11.64 -7.10 1.11
C LEU A 120 -11.58 -8.44 0.34
N ALA A 121 -12.74 -9.02 0.00
CA ALA A 121 -12.80 -10.27 -0.75
C ALA A 121 -12.18 -10.10 -2.15
N PHE A 122 -12.45 -8.98 -2.81
CA PHE A 122 -11.83 -8.63 -4.08
C PHE A 122 -10.33 -8.38 -3.94
N THR A 123 -9.88 -7.76 -2.86
CA THR A 123 -8.45 -7.57 -2.58
C THR A 123 -7.74 -8.91 -2.44
N ARG A 124 -8.31 -9.86 -1.68
CA ARG A 124 -7.78 -11.24 -1.55
C ARG A 124 -7.67 -11.90 -2.93
N TYR A 125 -8.75 -11.82 -3.71
CA TYR A 125 -8.78 -12.33 -5.07
C TYR A 125 -7.65 -11.74 -5.93
N ILE A 126 -7.45 -10.42 -5.90
CA ILE A 126 -6.38 -9.77 -6.67
C ILE A 126 -4.99 -10.19 -6.20
N ILE A 127 -4.77 -10.33 -4.89
CA ILE A 127 -3.49 -10.78 -4.34
C ILE A 127 -3.12 -12.15 -4.91
N GLU A 128 -4.05 -13.11 -4.86
CA GLU A 128 -3.84 -14.45 -5.37
C GLU A 128 -3.74 -14.47 -6.89
N TYR A 129 -4.69 -13.84 -7.59
CA TYR A 129 -4.80 -13.90 -9.04
C TYR A 129 -3.62 -13.23 -9.74
N ARG A 130 -3.10 -12.15 -9.16
CA ARG A 130 -1.98 -11.36 -9.71
C ARG A 130 -0.64 -11.69 -9.08
N GLN A 131 -0.62 -12.68 -8.17
CA GLN A 131 0.58 -13.09 -7.45
C GLN A 131 1.28 -11.88 -6.81
N ILE A 132 0.49 -11.00 -6.19
CA ILE A 132 0.98 -9.78 -5.54
C ILE A 132 1.92 -10.20 -4.43
N ASN A 133 3.11 -9.62 -4.41
CA ASN A 133 4.08 -9.85 -3.34
C ASN A 133 4.30 -8.60 -2.48
N THR A 134 3.87 -7.42 -2.96
CA THR A 134 4.00 -6.17 -2.23
C THR A 134 2.75 -5.32 -2.41
N ILE A 135 2.18 -4.85 -1.30
CA ILE A 135 1.04 -3.94 -1.25
C ILE A 135 1.53 -2.58 -0.75
N ILE A 136 1.23 -1.54 -1.52
CA ILE A 136 1.53 -0.15 -1.18
C ILE A 136 0.22 0.56 -0.87
N ILE A 137 0.10 1.13 0.33
CA ILE A 137 -1.08 1.89 0.76
C ILE A 137 -0.76 3.37 0.66
N SER A 138 -1.37 4.07 -0.29
CA SER A 138 -1.22 5.54 -0.43
C SER A 138 -2.47 6.26 0.05
N HIS A 139 -2.48 6.62 1.34
CA HIS A 139 -3.57 7.40 1.97
C HIS A 139 -4.98 6.79 1.87
N VAL A 140 -5.07 5.45 1.83
CA VAL A 140 -6.37 4.77 1.75
C VAL A 140 -6.80 4.26 3.10
N ASP A 141 -7.69 5.02 3.74
CA ASP A 141 -8.28 4.73 5.03
C ASP A 141 -8.78 3.29 5.19
N ILE A 142 -9.50 2.77 4.19
CA ILE A 142 -10.11 1.43 4.26
C ILE A 142 -9.08 0.31 4.20
N ALA A 143 -7.99 0.50 3.44
CA ALA A 143 -6.95 -0.50 3.26
C ALA A 143 -6.25 -0.84 4.59
N TYR A 144 -6.13 0.13 5.49
CA TYR A 144 -5.59 -0.11 6.84
C TYR A 144 -6.43 -1.08 7.67
N TYR A 145 -7.75 -1.09 7.48
CA TYR A 145 -8.63 -2.06 8.16
C TYR A 145 -8.53 -3.47 7.56
N PHE A 146 -8.02 -3.59 6.34
CA PHE A 146 -7.75 -4.89 5.71
C PHE A 146 -6.42 -5.49 6.18
N LEU A 147 -5.43 -4.65 6.52
CA LEU A 147 -4.09 -5.07 6.90
C LEU A 147 -4.02 -6.24 7.88
N PRO A 148 -4.77 -6.26 9.00
CA PRO A 148 -4.59 -7.32 9.97
C PRO A 148 -5.02 -8.70 9.44
N LEU A 149 -6.09 -8.73 8.64
CA LEU A 149 -6.62 -9.94 8.02
C LEU A 149 -5.72 -10.39 6.86
N LEU A 150 -5.32 -9.45 6.01
CA LEU A 150 -4.42 -9.74 4.90
C LEU A 150 -3.04 -10.19 5.38
N ARG A 151 -2.53 -9.66 6.50
CA ARG A 151 -1.26 -10.10 7.08
C ARG A 151 -1.34 -11.52 7.62
N ALA A 152 -2.46 -11.88 8.23
CA ALA A 152 -2.68 -13.25 8.73
C ALA A 152 -2.80 -14.27 7.59
N GLU A 153 -3.45 -13.89 6.47
CA GLU A 153 -3.67 -14.76 5.32
C GLU A 153 -2.49 -14.82 4.34
N PHE A 154 -1.77 -13.72 4.18
CA PHE A 154 -0.65 -13.57 3.25
C PHE A 154 0.62 -13.09 3.97
N PRO A 155 1.19 -13.89 4.90
CA PRO A 155 2.36 -13.49 5.68
C PRO A 155 3.60 -13.19 4.81
N GLN A 156 3.66 -13.73 3.60
CA GLN A 156 4.73 -13.51 2.61
C GLN A 156 4.62 -12.17 1.86
N VAL A 157 3.47 -11.51 1.90
CA VAL A 157 3.28 -10.23 1.20
C VAL A 157 3.89 -9.11 2.04
N ALA A 158 4.68 -8.26 1.41
CA ALA A 158 5.19 -7.04 2.02
C ALA A 158 4.11 -5.95 2.01
N PHE A 159 3.89 -5.27 3.14
CA PHE A 159 2.93 -4.17 3.25
C PHE A 159 3.68 -2.89 3.60
N ILE A 160 3.55 -1.89 2.73
CA ILE A 160 4.26 -0.62 2.82
C ILE A 160 3.22 0.50 2.86
N ASP A 161 3.29 1.34 3.89
CA ASP A 161 2.58 2.62 3.89
C ASP A 161 3.41 3.66 3.14
N LEU A 162 2.78 4.34 2.18
CA LEU A 162 3.34 5.47 1.44
C LEU A 162 2.55 6.74 1.74
N GLY A 163 2.99 7.42 2.80
CA GLY A 163 2.53 8.74 3.19
C GLY A 163 3.08 9.84 2.29
N TYR A 164 2.41 10.98 2.31
CA TYR A 164 2.74 12.20 1.58
C TYR A 164 2.60 13.36 2.55
N ASN A 165 3.58 14.25 2.58
CA ASN A 165 3.62 15.42 3.45
C ASN A 165 4.07 16.65 2.65
N ASN A 166 3.23 17.68 2.59
CA ASN A 166 3.53 18.96 1.92
C ASN A 166 3.98 20.08 2.89
N GLY A 167 4.26 19.78 4.15
CA GLY A 167 4.69 20.75 5.16
C GLY A 167 3.57 21.29 6.05
N ASN A 168 2.29 21.02 5.75
CA ASN A 168 1.17 21.36 6.63
C ASN A 168 0.94 20.22 7.63
N PHE A 169 1.73 20.23 8.70
CA PHE A 169 1.55 19.32 9.82
C PHE A 169 0.27 19.66 10.58
N SER A 170 -0.70 18.75 10.60
CA SER A 170 -1.21 18.32 11.91
C SER A 170 -0.28 17.20 12.35
N SER A 171 0.26 17.28 13.56
CA SER A 171 1.24 16.37 14.22
C SER A 171 0.91 14.87 14.20
N ASN A 172 -0.17 14.47 13.53
CA ASN A 172 -0.64 13.09 13.43
C ASN A 172 -0.51 12.64 11.97
N GLY A 173 0.71 12.37 11.49
CA GLY A 173 0.89 11.67 10.21
C GLY A 173 -0.05 10.47 10.17
N ASN A 174 -0.88 10.34 9.12
CA ASN A 174 -2.04 9.45 9.01
C ASN A 174 -2.28 8.60 10.28
N MET A 175 -3.05 9.11 11.24
CA MET A 175 -3.26 8.47 12.56
C MET A 175 -3.54 6.97 12.44
N LYS A 176 -4.22 6.54 11.37
CA LYS A 176 -4.48 5.13 11.06
C LYS A 176 -3.23 4.32 10.74
N SER A 177 -2.31 4.84 9.94
CA SER A 177 -1.04 4.16 9.68
C SER A 177 -0.29 3.85 10.98
N SER A 178 -0.25 4.81 11.91
CA SER A 178 0.35 4.60 13.24
C SER A 178 -0.40 3.55 14.08
N LEU A 179 -1.74 3.50 14.01
CA LEU A 179 -2.55 2.48 14.70
C LEU A 179 -2.32 1.06 14.18
N PHE A 180 -1.99 0.91 12.90
CA PHE A 180 -1.77 -0.37 12.23
C PHE A 180 -0.28 -0.67 11.96
N SER A 181 0.64 0.09 12.58
CA SER A 181 2.09 0.02 12.32
C SER A 181 2.67 -1.39 12.49
N LYS A 182 2.19 -2.16 13.47
CA LYS A 182 2.63 -3.55 13.71
C LYS A 182 2.32 -4.52 12.55
N TYR A 183 1.43 -4.15 11.64
CA TYR A 183 1.08 -4.94 10.45
C TYR A 183 1.76 -4.43 9.18
N LEU A 184 2.62 -3.41 9.28
CA LEU A 184 3.37 -2.84 8.16
C LEU A 184 4.84 -3.22 8.26
N ASP A 185 5.45 -3.61 7.14
CA ASP A 185 6.89 -3.88 7.09
C ASP A 185 7.69 -2.58 7.01
N ARG A 186 7.08 -1.54 6.43
CA ARG A 186 7.70 -0.23 6.28
C ARG A 186 6.67 0.88 6.21
N GLN A 187 7.02 2.01 6.80
CA GLN A 187 6.31 3.28 6.65
C GLN A 187 7.25 4.27 5.97
N VAL A 188 6.81 4.82 4.85
CA VAL A 188 7.57 5.76 4.03
C VAL A 188 6.77 7.04 3.92
N VAL A 189 7.42 8.19 4.14
CA VAL A 189 6.79 9.49 3.99
C VAL A 189 7.51 10.25 2.89
N PHE A 190 6.81 10.52 1.79
CA PHE A 190 7.30 11.41 0.75
C PHE A 190 7.06 12.86 1.15
N SER A 191 8.11 13.67 1.18
CA SER A 191 7.99 15.10 1.43
C SER A 191 8.96 15.92 0.58
N PRO A 192 8.49 16.53 -0.52
CA PRO A 192 9.38 17.29 -1.42
C PRO A 192 9.91 18.59 -0.81
N SER A 193 9.28 19.10 0.27
CA SER A 193 9.64 20.36 0.92
C SER A 193 10.43 20.20 2.23
N LEU A 194 10.58 18.98 2.75
CA LEU A 194 11.27 18.72 4.01
C LEU A 194 12.65 18.11 3.75
N ASP A 195 13.69 18.93 3.90
CA ASP A 195 15.07 18.44 4.05
C ASP A 195 15.29 18.03 5.53
N ASN A 196 15.32 16.72 5.78
CA ASN A 196 15.93 16.11 6.97
C ASN A 196 15.24 16.31 8.34
N ILE A 197 13.91 16.27 8.42
CA ILE A 197 13.30 15.89 9.72
C ILE A 197 13.43 14.36 9.84
N VAL A 198 14.01 13.88 10.94
CA VAL A 198 13.97 12.47 11.33
C VAL A 198 12.72 12.32 12.20
N ASP A 199 11.70 11.62 11.70
CA ASP A 199 10.56 11.26 12.55
C ASP A 199 11.05 10.23 13.57
N GLU A 200 10.92 10.55 14.86
CA GLU A 200 11.31 9.69 15.99
C GLU A 200 10.56 8.33 15.97
N ASN A 201 9.48 8.22 15.19
CA ASN A 201 8.63 7.04 15.09
C ASN A 201 9.07 5.96 14.07
N SER A 202 10.37 5.87 13.75
CA SER A 202 10.92 4.83 12.83
C SER A 202 10.44 4.91 11.37
N LYS A 203 9.86 6.02 10.93
CA LYS A 203 9.41 6.20 9.53
C LYS A 203 10.56 6.64 8.62
N LEU A 204 10.62 6.09 7.42
CA LEU A 204 11.61 6.51 6.43
C LEU A 204 11.08 7.73 5.68
N ILE A 205 11.75 8.88 5.85
CA ILE A 205 11.41 10.10 5.12
C ILE A 205 12.21 10.14 3.82
N CYS A 206 11.52 10.43 2.72
CA CYS A 206 12.08 10.54 1.39
C CYS A 206 11.71 11.89 0.79
N SER A 207 12.69 12.64 0.30
CA SER A 207 12.44 13.95 -0.34
C SER A 207 12.41 13.86 -1.86
N SER A 208 12.74 12.70 -2.43
CA SER A 208 12.65 12.46 -3.88
C SER A 208 12.10 11.07 -4.21
N ASN A 209 11.53 10.95 -5.41
CA ASN A 209 11.08 9.66 -5.95
C ASN A 209 12.24 8.67 -6.15
N VAL A 210 13.48 9.15 -6.30
CA VAL A 210 14.68 8.29 -6.36
C VAL A 210 14.92 7.60 -5.02
N GLU A 211 14.69 8.30 -3.92
CA GLU A 211 14.84 7.71 -2.58
C GLU A 211 13.78 6.66 -2.29
N ILE A 212 12.55 6.88 -2.78
CA ILE A 212 11.46 5.91 -2.67
C ILE A 212 11.76 4.70 -3.56
N GLU A 213 12.19 4.90 -4.80
CA GLU A 213 12.60 3.84 -5.72
C GLU A 213 13.68 2.94 -5.10
N ALA A 214 14.65 3.50 -4.35
CA ALA A 214 15.70 2.74 -3.68
C ALA A 214 15.21 1.77 -2.59
N ILE A 215 13.98 1.96 -2.09
CA ILE A 215 13.34 1.03 -1.15
C ILE A 215 12.99 -0.26 -1.89
N PHE A 216 12.46 -0.11 -3.11
CA PHE A 216 11.95 -1.21 -3.93
C PHE A 216 13.05 -1.86 -4.79
N THR A 217 14.01 -1.07 -5.30
CA THR A 217 14.91 -1.51 -6.37
C THR A 217 16.40 -1.35 -6.01
N ASN A 218 17.23 -2.25 -6.55
CA ASN A 218 18.69 -2.14 -6.47
C ASN A 218 19.23 -0.98 -7.32
N GLU A 219 18.58 -0.66 -8.43
CA GLU A 219 18.97 0.46 -9.29
C GLU A 219 18.76 1.80 -8.59
N GLY A 220 17.64 1.97 -7.89
CA GLY A 220 17.36 3.14 -7.06
C GLY A 220 18.43 3.34 -5.97
N ARG A 221 18.90 2.25 -5.33
CA ARG A 221 20.01 2.32 -4.35
C ARG A 221 21.29 2.85 -4.99
N ARG A 222 21.67 2.33 -6.17
CA ARG A 222 22.85 2.79 -6.92
C ARG A 222 22.73 4.26 -7.35
N LYS A 223 21.56 4.70 -7.82
CA LYS A 223 21.31 6.11 -8.17
C LYS A 223 21.47 7.03 -6.95
N LYS A 224 20.89 6.65 -5.82
CA LYS A 224 21.01 7.37 -4.54
C LYS A 224 22.47 7.48 -4.06
N GLU A 225 23.26 6.42 -4.20
CA GLU A 225 24.69 6.43 -3.86
C GLU A 225 25.51 7.37 -4.74
N LYS A 226 25.22 7.41 -6.05
CA LYS A 226 25.86 8.35 -6.99
C LYS A 226 25.52 9.81 -6.66
N GLU A 227 24.26 10.12 -6.38
CA GLU A 227 23.85 11.48 -5.98
C GLU A 227 24.54 11.93 -4.68
N ARG A 228 24.64 11.04 -3.69
CA ARG A 228 25.38 11.33 -2.44
C ARG A 228 26.85 11.58 -2.70
N SER A 229 27.46 10.85 -3.62
CA SER A 229 28.87 11.01 -3.99
C SER A 229 29.13 12.33 -4.71
N LEU A 230 28.23 12.73 -5.63
CA LEU A 230 28.30 14.01 -6.33
C LEU A 230 28.11 15.20 -5.39
N LYS A 231 27.11 15.16 -4.50
CA LYS A 231 26.88 16.23 -3.52
C LYS A 231 28.10 16.45 -2.61
N LYS A 232 28.76 15.38 -2.16
CA LYS A 232 29.98 15.45 -1.33
C LYS A 232 31.19 16.06 -2.06
N GLN A 233 31.28 15.91 -3.38
CA GLN A 233 32.33 16.54 -4.19
C GLN A 233 32.08 18.04 -4.37
N VAL A 234 30.82 18.46 -4.51
CA VAL A 234 30.44 19.88 -4.67
C VAL A 234 30.61 20.68 -3.38
N THR A 235 30.43 20.09 -2.20
CA THR A 235 30.62 20.79 -0.90
C THR A 235 32.08 20.91 -0.47
N LYS A 236 33.03 20.32 -1.21
CA LYS A 236 34.47 20.33 -0.91
C LYS A 236 35.27 21.35 -1.73
N ASN A 237 34.62 22.05 -2.65
CA ASN A 237 35.18 23.16 -3.43
C ASN A 237 34.53 24.47 -2.98
#